data_AF-Q5QXC4-F1
#
_entry.id   AF-Q5QXC4-F1
#
_cell.length_a   1.000
_cell.length_b   1.000
_cell.length_c   1.000
_cell.angle_alpha   90.00
_cell.angle_beta   90.00
_cell.angle_gamma   90.00
#
_symmetry.space_group_name_H-M   'P 1'
#
loop_
_entity.id
_entity.type
_entity.pdbx_description
1 polymer ?
#
loop_
_entity_poly.entity_id
_entity_poly.type
_entity_poly.pdbx_seq_one_letter_code
_entity_poly.pdbx_strand_id
1 'polypeptide(L)'
;MYKHIFFIASVLLLSACGATKPEPYEKDVSPENREKYSGAEGMEQYQKDQSYIMNKELADKCASAKMELLIAESEENIKEMEKQKEIIEDTCV
;
A
#
# COMPACT_ATOMS: atom_id res chain seq x y z
N MET A 1 -41.70 -14.35 -35.94
CA MET A 1 -41.39 -14.70 -34.53
C MET A 1 -39.88 -14.76 -34.24
N TYR A 2 -39.04 -15.36 -35.10
CA TYR A 2 -37.58 -15.45 -34.89
C TYR A 2 -36.83 -14.11 -34.73
N LYS A 3 -37.24 -13.06 -35.47
CA LYS A 3 -36.61 -11.73 -35.44
C LYS A 3 -36.72 -11.01 -34.09
N HIS A 4 -37.83 -11.21 -33.37
CA HIS A 4 -38.02 -10.62 -32.03
C HIS A 4 -37.23 -11.38 -30.96
N ILE A 5 -37.12 -12.71 -31.10
CA ILE A 5 -36.33 -13.57 -30.20
C ILE A 5 -34.84 -13.22 -30.31
N PHE A 6 -34.34 -12.99 -31.53
CA PHE A 6 -32.95 -12.59 -31.76
C PHE A 6 -32.62 -11.25 -31.08
N PHE A 7 -33.52 -10.26 -31.18
CA PHE A 7 -33.32 -8.95 -30.57
C PHE A 7 -33.31 -9.01 -29.03
N ILE A 8 -34.21 -9.81 -28.44
CA ILE A 8 -34.27 -10.02 -26.99
C ILE A 8 -33.02 -10.75 -26.49
N ALA A 9 -32.55 -11.76 -27.22
CA ALA A 9 -31.32 -12.48 -26.88
C ALA A 9 -30.09 -11.56 -26.93
N SER A 10 -30.00 -10.66 -27.91
CA SER A 10 -28.90 -9.69 -27.99
C SER A 10 -28.89 -8.71 -26.81
N VAL A 11 -30.05 -8.18 -26.41
CA VAL A 11 -30.13 -7.24 -25.26
C VAL A 11 -29.74 -7.91 -23.95
N LEU A 12 -30.14 -9.18 -23.75
CA LEU A 12 -29.76 -9.94 -22.56
C LEU A 12 -28.25 -10.23 -22.51
N LEU A 13 -27.62 -10.54 -23.64
CA LEU A 13 -26.18 -10.78 -23.72
C LEU A 13 -25.34 -9.52 -23.42
N LEU A 14 -25.80 -8.31 -23.77
CA LEU A 14 -25.08 -7.07 -23.46
C LEU A 14 -25.09 -6.73 -21.95
N SER A 15 -26.12 -7.14 -21.20
CA SER A 15 -26.23 -6.87 -19.76
C SER A 15 -25.20 -7.61 -18.89
N ALA A 16 -24.59 -8.68 -19.41
CA ALA A 16 -23.57 -9.46 -18.71
C ALA A 16 -22.19 -8.77 -18.67
N CYS A 17 -21.96 -7.73 -19.47
CA CYS A 17 -20.66 -7.05 -19.54
C CYS A 17 -20.34 -6.21 -18.29
N GLY A 18 -21.36 -5.83 -17.50
CA GLY A 18 -21.18 -5.08 -16.25
C GLY A 18 -20.96 -5.93 -14.99
N ALA A 19 -21.22 -7.24 -15.06
CA ALA A 19 -21.16 -8.13 -13.89
C ALA A 19 -19.73 -8.55 -13.51
N THR A 20 -18.76 -8.39 -14.41
CA THR A 20 -17.36 -8.75 -14.21
C THR A 20 -16.46 -7.53 -14.29
N LYS A 21 -16.78 -6.46 -13.57
CA LYS A 21 -15.80 -5.38 -13.38
C LYS A 21 -14.64 -5.96 -12.57
N PRO A 22 -13.39 -5.92 -13.09
CA PRO A 22 -12.24 -6.32 -12.28
C PRO A 22 -12.15 -5.41 -11.06
N GLU A 23 -11.69 -5.96 -9.95
CA GLU A 23 -11.42 -5.19 -8.75
C GLU A 23 -10.43 -4.05 -9.08
N PRO A 24 -10.66 -2.84 -8.54
CA PRO A 24 -9.83 -1.68 -8.85
C PRO A 24 -8.38 -1.85 -8.37
N TYR A 25 -8.11 -2.77 -7.44
CA TYR A 25 -6.77 -3.15 -6.98
C TYR A 25 -6.79 -4.55 -6.35
N GLU A 26 -5.61 -5.11 -6.09
CA GLU A 26 -5.42 -6.42 -5.47
C GLU A 26 -5.75 -6.39 -3.96
N LYS A 27 -7.03 -6.35 -3.62
CA LYS A 27 -7.54 -6.17 -2.24
C LYS A 27 -6.97 -7.13 -1.21
N ASP A 28 -6.81 -8.40 -1.57
CA ASP A 28 -6.34 -9.46 -0.68
C ASP A 28 -4.80 -9.52 -0.54
N VAL A 29 -4.09 -8.64 -1.26
CA VAL A 29 -2.64 -8.50 -1.18
C VAL A 29 -2.31 -7.34 -0.23
N SER A 30 -1.25 -7.49 0.57
CA SER A 30 -0.81 -6.42 1.47
C SER A 30 -0.34 -5.20 0.67
N PRO A 31 -0.46 -3.97 1.22
CA PRO A 31 -0.07 -2.75 0.51
C PRO A 31 1.33 -2.79 -0.12
N GLU A 32 2.30 -3.43 0.56
CA GLU A 32 3.68 -3.54 0.11
C GLU A 32 3.89 -4.45 -1.13
N ASN A 33 2.93 -5.35 -1.39
CA ASN A 33 3.05 -6.37 -2.44
C ASN A 33 2.04 -6.16 -3.59
N ARG A 34 1.19 -5.12 -3.52
CA ARG A 34 0.21 -4.82 -4.58
C ARG A 34 0.90 -4.25 -5.80
N GLU A 35 0.62 -4.84 -6.96
CA GLU A 35 1.22 -4.42 -8.24
C GLU A 35 0.20 -3.74 -9.15
N LYS A 36 -1.10 -4.03 -8.98
CA LYS A 36 -2.14 -3.57 -9.90
C LYS A 36 -3.13 -2.61 -9.26
N TYR A 37 -3.33 -1.49 -9.97
CA TYR A 37 -4.31 -0.46 -9.66
C TYR A 37 -5.00 -0.04 -10.95
N SER A 38 -6.32 0.16 -10.93
CA SER A 38 -7.10 0.53 -12.09
C SER A 38 -8.25 1.48 -11.74
N GLY A 39 -8.50 2.43 -12.64
CA GLY A 39 -9.51 3.45 -12.46
C GLY A 39 -9.21 4.44 -11.33
N ALA A 40 -10.18 5.31 -11.04
CA ALA A 40 -10.05 6.33 -10.01
C ALA A 40 -9.90 5.72 -8.60
N GLU A 41 -10.68 4.68 -8.30
CA GLU A 41 -10.64 3.96 -7.02
C GLU A 41 -9.28 3.29 -6.80
N GLY A 42 -8.68 2.70 -7.85
CA GLY A 42 -7.33 2.14 -7.77
C GLY A 42 -6.28 3.21 -7.49
N MET A 43 -6.39 4.40 -8.10
CA MET A 43 -5.45 5.50 -7.84
C MET A 43 -5.59 6.08 -6.43
N GLU A 44 -6.81 6.16 -5.90
CA GLU A 44 -7.03 6.54 -4.50
C GLU A 44 -6.37 5.53 -3.56
N GLN A 45 -6.54 4.23 -3.83
CA GLN A 45 -5.91 3.19 -3.04
C GLN A 45 -4.38 3.24 -3.13
N TYR A 46 -3.83 3.47 -4.32
CA TYR A 46 -2.39 3.62 -4.51
C TYR A 46 -1.81 4.72 -3.60
N GLN A 47 -2.47 5.88 -3.50
CA GLN A 47 -2.01 6.96 -2.61
C GLN A 47 -2.02 6.53 -1.14
N LYS A 48 -3.06 5.81 -0.70
CA LYS A 48 -3.14 5.27 0.67
C LYS A 48 -2.02 4.26 0.93
N ASP A 49 -1.78 3.36 -0.02
CA ASP A 49 -0.75 2.33 0.11
C ASP A 49 0.65 2.96 0.14
N GLN A 50 0.94 3.95 -0.70
CA GLN A 50 2.21 4.69 -0.64
C GLN A 50 2.39 5.44 0.68
N SER A 51 1.36 6.12 1.17
CA SER A 51 1.44 6.78 2.49
C SER A 51 1.69 5.79 3.62
N TYR A 52 1.03 4.63 3.57
CA TYR A 52 1.24 3.58 4.56
C TYR A 52 2.67 3.04 4.51
N ILE A 53 3.20 2.74 3.31
CA ILE A 53 4.57 2.24 3.13
C ILE A 53 5.59 3.24 3.66
N MET A 54 5.47 4.52 3.31
CA MET A 54 6.37 5.56 3.81
C MET A 54 6.33 5.68 5.34
N ASN A 55 5.14 5.67 5.94
CA ASN A 55 5.00 5.75 7.39
C ASN A 55 5.58 4.51 8.08
N LYS A 56 5.39 3.33 7.50
CA LYS A 56 5.96 2.08 8.00
C LYS A 56 7.49 2.11 7.94
N GLU A 57 8.07 2.50 6.80
CA GLU A 57 9.53 2.62 6.66
C GLU A 57 10.13 3.61 7.67
N LEU A 58 9.42 4.71 7.93
CA LEU A 58 9.85 5.70 8.92
C LEU A 58 9.79 5.13 10.34
N ALA A 59 8.72 4.42 10.69
CA ALA A 59 8.58 3.74 11.97
C ALA A 59 9.64 2.65 12.18
N ASP A 60 9.93 1.87 11.14
CA ASP A 60 10.96 0.81 11.17
C ASP A 60 12.36 1.39 11.36
N LYS A 61 12.67 2.53 10.72
CA LYS A 61 13.93 3.29 10.92
C LYS A 61 14.03 3.81 12.36
N CYS A 62 12.96 4.40 12.88
CA CYS A 62 12.90 4.88 14.26
C CYS A 62 13.13 3.74 15.27
N ALA A 63 12.47 2.58 15.06
CA ALA A 63 12.64 1.41 15.91
C ALA A 63 14.09 0.90 15.88
N SER A 64 14.69 0.82 14.68
CA SER A 64 16.08 0.40 14.50
C SER A 64 17.05 1.35 15.19
N ALA A 65 16.87 2.67 15.02
CA ALA A 65 17.73 3.67 15.64
C ALA A 65 17.67 3.64 17.18
N LYS A 66 16.49 3.38 17.75
CA LYS A 66 16.34 3.16 19.21
C LYS A 66 17.11 1.92 19.68
N MET A 67 17.07 0.84 18.92
CA MET A 67 17.84 -0.37 19.27
C MET A 67 19.35 -0.13 19.16
N GLU A 68 19.80 0.55 18.11
CA GLU A 68 21.21 0.90 17.92
C GLU A 68 21.72 1.86 19.01
N LEU A 69 20.88 2.80 19.47
CA LEU A 69 21.21 3.65 20.62
C LEU A 69 21.46 2.82 21.88
N LEU A 70 20.61 1.84 22.19
CA LEU A 70 20.79 0.96 23.36
C LEU A 70 22.08 0.14 23.27
N ILE A 71 22.44 -0.33 22.07
CA ILE A 71 23.70 -1.03 21.83
C ILE A 71 24.88 -0.07 22.06
N ALA A 72 24.82 1.13 21.49
CA ALA A 72 25.86 2.14 21.65
C ALA A 72 26.06 2.57 23.11
N GLU A 73 24.97 2.68 23.89
CA GLU A 73 25.01 2.91 25.34
C GLU A 73 25.71 1.78 26.09
N SER A 74 25.39 0.53 25.74
CA SER A 74 26.05 -0.67 26.29
C SER A 74 27.56 -0.71 25.98
N GLU A 75 27.96 -0.20 24.82
CA GLU A 75 29.36 -0.18 24.36
C GLU A 75 30.12 1.10 24.77
N GLU A 76 29.48 2.02 25.49
CA GLU A 76 30.02 3.36 25.81
C GLU A 76 30.48 4.16 24.56
N ASN A 77 29.86 3.90 23.41
CA ASN A 77 30.20 4.52 22.13
C ASN A 77 29.47 5.85 21.92
N ILE A 78 30.02 6.92 22.50
CA ILE A 78 29.41 8.27 22.52
C ILE A 78 29.08 8.79 21.12
N LYS A 79 29.97 8.58 20.14
CA LYS A 79 29.74 9.07 18.77
C LYS A 79 28.54 8.41 18.13
N GLU A 80 28.38 7.10 18.32
CA GLU A 80 27.23 6.38 17.79
C GLU A 80 25.95 6.77 18.53
N MET A 81 26.01 7.01 19.85
CA MET A 81 24.87 7.52 20.60
C MET A 81 24.35 8.87 20.07
N GLU A 82 25.24 9.83 19.78
CA GLU A 82 24.85 11.13 19.23
C GLU A 82 24.19 10.98 17.85
N LYS A 83 24.78 10.16 16.98
CA LYS A 83 24.23 9.87 15.65
C LYS A 83 22.84 9.23 15.74
N GLN A 84 22.65 8.25 16.62
CA GLN A 84 21.35 7.58 16.75
C GLN A 84 20.28 8.50 17.35
N LYS A 85 20.65 9.43 18.24
CA LYS A 85 19.72 10.46 18.74
C LYS A 85 19.23 11.39 17.63
N GLU A 86 20.13 11.85 16.74
CA GLU A 86 19.74 12.67 15.58
C GLU A 86 18.79 11.91 14.66
N ILE A 87 19.08 10.64 14.35
CA ILE A 87 18.19 9.80 13.53
C ILE A 87 16.82 9.62 14.20
N ILE A 88 16.78 9.43 15.52
CA ILE A 88 15.53 9.32 16.28
C ILE A 88 14.72 10.62 16.19
N GLU A 89 15.34 11.78 16.36
CA GLU A 89 14.67 13.08 16.24
C GLU A 89 14.07 13.29 14.84
N ASP A 90 14.76 12.84 13.80
CA ASP A 90 14.32 12.98 12.41
C ASP A 90 13.25 11.96 11.99
N THR A 91 13.26 10.75 12.56
CA THR A 91 12.43 9.64 12.09
C THR A 91 11.29 9.24 13.02
N CYS A 92 11.38 9.54 14.31
CA CYS A 92 10.32 9.20 15.27
C CYS A 92 9.29 10.33 15.39
N VAL A 93 8.44 10.49 14.39
CA VAL A 93 7.32 11.48 14.36
C VAL A 93 6.06 10.93 15.02
#